data_AF-A0A268NXD9-F1
#
_entry.id   AF-A0A268NXD9-F1
#
_cell.length_a   1.000
_cell.length_b   1.000
_cell.length_c   1.000
_cell.angle_alpha   90.00
_cell.angle_beta   90.00
_cell.angle_gamma   90.00
#
_symmetry.space_group_name_H-M   'P 1'
#
loop_
_entity.id
_entity.type
_entity.pdbx_description
1 polymer ?
#
loop_
_entity_poly.entity_id
_entity_poly.type
_entity_poly.pdbx_seq_one_letter_code
_entity_poly.pdbx_strand_id
1 'polypeptide(L)'
;MQTTTQQQIASSTTIGRTLIVGSAAGVISAIVSNLLAWGIIAANDFQFEMLNGFSITLSAFFANVIGAFIYRFWQKRSSRAVIYYAILSLAMAVLMTINTASNPMEPHIGTVADPLHFAVALLSLVLIPKFMQRTAAAEPPKG
;
A
#
# COMPACT_ATOMS: atom_id res chain seq x y z
N MET A 1 -42.89 4.66 8.74
CA MET A 1 -41.59 4.88 9.41
C MET A 1 -40.92 3.52 9.56
N GLN A 2 -40.00 3.17 8.66
CA GLN A 2 -39.15 1.97 8.74
C GLN A 2 -37.71 2.44 8.54
N THR A 3 -37.12 2.97 9.60
CA THR A 3 -35.79 3.59 9.58
C THR A 3 -35.04 3.11 10.82
N THR A 4 -34.57 1.86 10.85
CA THR A 4 -33.60 1.44 11.87
C THR A 4 -32.84 0.12 11.62
N THR A 5 -33.06 -0.62 10.52
CA THR A 5 -32.49 -1.98 10.37
C THR A 5 -31.50 -2.15 9.22
N GLN A 6 -30.85 -1.09 8.75
CA GLN A 6 -29.76 -1.20 7.74
C GLN A 6 -28.42 -0.60 8.17
N GLN A 7 -28.32 0.01 9.35
CA GLN A 7 -27.09 0.66 9.80
C GLN A 7 -26.13 -0.22 10.63
N GLN A 8 -26.43 -1.51 10.79
CA GLN A 8 -25.68 -2.40 11.69
C GLN A 8 -24.97 -3.56 10.96
N ILE A 9 -24.40 -3.29 9.80
CA ILE A 9 -23.37 -4.14 9.17
C ILE A 9 -22.11 -3.29 8.89
N ALA A 10 -21.72 -2.45 9.84
CA ALA A 10 -20.34 -1.98 9.87
C ALA A 10 -19.51 -3.13 10.45
N SER A 11 -19.14 -4.11 9.61
CA SER A 11 -18.18 -5.16 10.00
C SER A 11 -16.93 -4.45 10.49
N SER A 12 -16.72 -4.38 11.80
CA SER A 12 -15.62 -3.60 12.34
C SER A 12 -14.33 -4.35 12.00
N THR A 13 -13.61 -3.91 10.97
CA THR A 13 -12.32 -4.51 10.61
C THR A 13 -11.44 -4.56 11.87
N THR A 14 -11.04 -5.77 12.29
CA THR A 14 -10.25 -5.97 13.52
C THR A 14 -8.79 -5.55 13.29
N ILE A 15 -8.04 -5.36 14.37
CA ILE A 15 -6.60 -5.05 14.30
C ILE A 15 -5.86 -6.22 13.64
N GLY A 16 -6.12 -7.46 14.07
CA GLY A 16 -5.51 -8.65 13.47
C GLY A 16 -5.79 -8.78 11.98
N ARG A 17 -7.03 -8.50 11.55
CA ARG A 17 -7.39 -8.48 10.12
C ARG A 17 -6.64 -7.38 9.35
N THR A 18 -6.45 -6.21 9.96
CA THR A 18 -5.70 -5.11 9.37
C THR A 18 -4.24 -5.50 9.13
N LEU A 19 -3.63 -6.16 10.11
CA LEU A 19 -2.26 -6.68 10.00
C LEU A 19 -2.16 -7.72 8.87
N ILE A 20 -3.07 -8.69 8.80
CA ILE A 20 -3.05 -9.71 7.75
C ILE A 20 -3.18 -9.07 6.36
N VAL A 21 -4.12 -8.14 6.18
CA VAL A 21 -4.31 -7.43 4.91
C VAL A 21 -3.07 -6.63 4.52
N GLY A 22 -2.53 -5.86 5.45
CA GLY A 22 -1.33 -5.06 5.23
C GLY A 22 -0.10 -5.91 4.90
N SER A 23 0.10 -7.01 5.63
CA SER A 23 1.18 -7.96 5.38
C SER A 23 1.05 -8.64 4.01
N ALA A 24 -0.16 -9.09 3.64
CA ALA A 24 -0.39 -9.72 2.34
C ALA A 24 -0.14 -8.74 1.18
N ALA A 25 -0.66 -7.51 1.28
CA ALA A 25 -0.39 -6.47 0.30
C ALA A 25 1.10 -6.09 0.26
N GLY A 26 1.76 -6.09 1.41
CA GLY A 26 3.20 -5.83 1.56
C GLY A 26 4.06 -6.88 0.89
N VAL A 27 3.79 -8.17 1.08
CA VAL A 27 4.52 -9.27 0.43
C VAL A 27 4.36 -9.19 -1.09
N ILE A 28 3.13 -8.99 -1.60
CA ILE A 28 2.89 -8.84 -3.03
C ILE A 28 3.65 -7.62 -3.59
N SER A 29 3.58 -6.49 -2.89
CA SER A 29 4.29 -5.27 -3.29
C SER A 29 5.80 -5.44 -3.28
N ALA A 30 6.35 -6.13 -2.28
CA ALA A 30 7.78 -6.43 -2.21
C ALA A 30 8.25 -7.26 -3.39
N ILE A 31 7.52 -8.33 -3.75
CA ILE A 31 7.86 -9.19 -4.90
C ILE A 31 7.85 -8.37 -6.19
N VAL A 32 6.75 -7.63 -6.46
CA VAL A 32 6.63 -6.83 -7.67
C VAL A 32 7.70 -5.74 -7.74
N SER A 33 7.98 -5.06 -6.62
CA SER A 33 8.98 -3.99 -6.56
C SER A 33 10.40 -4.53 -6.77
N ASN A 34 10.74 -5.69 -6.21
CA ASN A 34 12.04 -6.32 -6.44
C ASN A 34 12.22 -6.72 -7.91
N LEU A 35 11.20 -7.29 -8.54
CA LEU A 35 11.25 -7.66 -9.96
C LEU A 35 11.39 -6.42 -10.86
N LEU A 36 10.65 -5.35 -10.56
CA LEU A 36 10.74 -4.09 -11.29
C LEU A 36 12.13 -3.46 -11.11
N ALA A 37 12.64 -3.41 -9.89
CA ALA A 37 13.97 -2.88 -9.60
C ALA A 37 15.05 -3.67 -10.33
N TRP A 38 15.00 -5.00 -10.26
CA TRP A 38 15.93 -5.88 -10.97
C TRP A 38 15.91 -5.60 -12.47
N GLY A 39 14.74 -5.47 -13.09
CA GLY A 39 14.62 -5.18 -14.52
C GLY A 39 15.24 -3.83 -14.91
N ILE A 40 15.01 -2.77 -14.13
CA ILE A 40 15.58 -1.44 -14.42
C ILE A 40 17.08 -1.44 -14.17
N ILE A 41 17.55 -2.01 -13.06
CA ILE A 41 18.97 -2.09 -12.69
C ILE A 41 19.75 -2.87 -13.75
N ALA A 42 19.25 -4.05 -14.14
CA ALA A 42 19.91 -4.90 -15.14
C ALA A 42 19.94 -4.25 -16.53
N ALA A 43 18.89 -3.51 -16.92
CA ALA A 43 18.84 -2.85 -18.22
C ALA A 43 19.78 -1.64 -18.34
N ASN A 44 20.20 -1.05 -17.23
CA ASN A 44 21.02 0.17 -17.20
C ASN A 44 22.42 -0.06 -16.59
N ASP A 45 22.77 -1.30 -16.23
CA ASP A 45 24.02 -1.67 -15.56
C ASP A 45 24.30 -0.82 -14.29
N PHE A 46 23.25 -0.54 -13.53
CA PHE A 46 23.37 0.22 -12.28
C PHE A 46 23.87 -0.67 -11.14
N GLN A 47 24.57 -0.05 -10.19
CA GLN A 47 24.92 -0.68 -8.91
C GLN A 47 24.59 0.28 -7.78
N PHE A 48 23.91 -0.23 -6.77
CA PHE A 48 23.47 0.52 -5.60
C PHE A 48 23.85 -0.24 -4.34
N GLU A 49 24.43 0.46 -3.36
CA GLU A 49 24.69 -0.12 -2.04
C GLU A 49 23.41 -0.15 -1.20
N MET A 50 22.64 0.93 -1.22
CA MET A 50 21.48 1.10 -0.36
C MET A 50 20.17 0.63 -1.00
N LEU A 51 20.03 0.78 -2.32
CA LEU A 51 18.86 0.29 -3.05
C LEU A 51 19.05 -1.17 -3.47
N ASN A 52 18.80 -2.09 -2.53
CA ASN A 52 18.93 -3.53 -2.73
C ASN A 52 17.63 -4.26 -2.39
N GLY A 53 17.57 -5.56 -2.69
CA GLY A 53 16.33 -6.31 -2.54
C GLY A 53 15.79 -6.37 -1.11
N PHE A 54 16.68 -6.32 -0.12
CA PHE A 54 16.28 -6.28 1.29
C PHE A 54 15.62 -4.93 1.64
N SER A 55 16.24 -3.80 1.29
CA SER A 55 15.69 -2.47 1.59
C SER A 55 14.37 -2.20 0.85
N ILE A 56 14.25 -2.68 -0.40
CA ILE A 56 13.00 -2.64 -1.17
C ILE A 56 11.91 -3.46 -0.49
N THR A 57 12.23 -4.68 -0.07
CA THR A 57 11.28 -5.58 0.62
C THR A 57 10.76 -4.94 1.91
N LEU A 58 11.67 -4.43 2.74
CA LEU A 58 11.33 -3.82 4.03
C LEU A 58 10.42 -2.61 3.84
N SER A 59 10.77 -1.73 2.90
CA SER A 59 10.04 -0.49 2.61
C SER A 59 8.64 -0.80 2.06
N ALA A 60 8.54 -1.67 1.05
CA ALA A 60 7.27 -2.05 0.45
C ALA A 60 6.35 -2.76 1.47
N PHE A 61 6.90 -3.64 2.31
CA PHE A 61 6.14 -4.34 3.33
C PHE A 61 5.55 -3.38 4.36
N PHE A 62 6.39 -2.56 5.00
CA PHE A 62 5.92 -1.65 6.05
C PHE A 62 5.03 -0.54 5.52
N ALA A 63 5.27 -0.03 4.31
CA ALA A 63 4.39 0.95 3.68
C ALA A 63 2.96 0.41 3.53
N ASN A 64 2.79 -0.86 3.16
CA ASN A 64 1.48 -1.49 3.04
C ASN A 64 0.84 -1.82 4.40
N VAL A 65 1.64 -2.23 5.39
CA VAL A 65 1.13 -2.43 6.77
C VAL A 65 0.58 -1.11 7.32
N ILE A 66 1.35 -0.03 7.24
CA ILE A 66 0.93 1.32 7.65
C ILE A 66 -0.29 1.76 6.81
N GLY A 67 -0.24 1.54 5.50
CA GLY A 67 -1.33 1.81 4.58
C GLY A 67 -2.66 1.15 4.99
N ALA A 68 -2.61 -0.09 5.48
CA ALA A 68 -3.80 -0.82 5.91
C ALA A 68 -4.45 -0.19 7.15
N PHE A 69 -3.63 0.28 8.11
CA PHE A 69 -4.13 1.01 9.27
C PHE A 69 -4.75 2.36 8.89
N ILE A 70 -4.11 3.08 7.98
CA ILE A 70 -4.63 4.36 7.49
C ILE A 70 -5.95 4.14 6.74
N TYR A 71 -6.03 3.15 5.86
CA TYR A 71 -7.26 2.82 5.16
C TYR A 71 -8.39 2.44 6.12
N ARG A 72 -8.10 1.59 7.12
CA ARG A 72 -9.07 1.24 8.17
C ARG A 72 -9.57 2.48 8.92
N PHE A 73 -8.69 3.41 9.23
CA PHE A 73 -9.06 4.66 9.89
C PHE A 73 -10.06 5.46 9.06
N TRP A 74 -9.81 5.60 7.75
CA TRP A 74 -10.74 6.27 6.84
C TRP A 74 -12.05 5.50 6.65
N GLN A 75 -11.99 4.18 6.57
CA GLN A 75 -13.16 3.31 6.43
C GLN A 75 -14.15 3.48 7.59
N LYS A 76 -13.65 3.73 8.80
CA LYS A 76 -14.50 4.01 9.97
C LYS A 76 -15.13 5.41 9.97
N ARG A 77 -14.61 6.35 9.18
CA ARG A 77 -14.99 7.77 9.23
C ARG A 77 -15.72 8.26 7.99
N SER A 78 -15.62 7.57 6.86
CA SER A 78 -16.20 8.02 5.61
C SER A 78 -16.54 6.86 4.67
N SER A 79 -17.65 7.01 3.95
CA SER A 79 -18.01 6.15 2.81
C SER A 79 -17.06 6.32 1.62
N ARG A 80 -16.27 7.40 1.59
CA ARG A 80 -15.29 7.73 0.54
C ARG A 80 -13.85 7.33 0.91
N ALA A 81 -13.68 6.38 1.83
CA ALA A 81 -12.37 5.96 2.34
C ALA A 81 -11.37 5.59 1.24
N VAL A 82 -11.83 4.94 0.16
CA VAL A 82 -11.00 4.59 -1.00
C VAL A 82 -10.41 5.83 -1.66
N ILE A 83 -11.21 6.90 -1.83
CA ILE A 83 -10.76 8.14 -2.47
C ILE A 83 -9.72 8.84 -1.59
N TYR A 84 -9.99 8.98 -0.29
CA TYR A 84 -9.03 9.61 0.64
C TYR A 84 -7.72 8.84 0.72
N TYR A 85 -7.81 7.51 0.72
CA TYR A 85 -6.64 6.66 0.71
C TYR A 85 -5.86 6.75 -0.61
N ALA A 86 -6.55 6.79 -1.76
CA ALA A 86 -5.92 6.99 -3.06
C ALA A 86 -5.14 8.30 -3.13
N ILE A 87 -5.78 9.41 -2.71
CA ILE A 87 -5.15 10.73 -2.68
C ILE A 87 -3.89 10.68 -1.81
N LEU A 88 -3.99 10.13 -0.60
CA LEU A 88 -2.85 10.05 0.31
C LEU A 88 -1.72 9.18 -0.25
N SER A 89 -2.02 7.97 -0.74
CA SER A 89 -1.01 7.05 -1.27
C SER A 89 -0.27 7.65 -2.47
N LEU A 90 -0.99 8.29 -3.39
CA LEU A 90 -0.38 8.95 -4.55
C LEU A 90 0.40 10.20 -4.15
N ALA A 91 -0.12 11.00 -3.21
CA ALA A 91 0.61 12.15 -2.68
C ALA A 91 1.93 11.73 -2.02
N MET A 92 1.93 10.64 -1.24
CA MET A 92 3.16 10.10 -0.65
C MET A 92 4.14 9.63 -1.72
N ALA A 93 3.70 8.96 -2.79
CA ALA A 93 4.59 8.56 -3.88
C ALA A 93 5.24 9.78 -4.57
N VAL A 94 4.47 10.85 -4.79
CA VAL A 94 4.98 12.12 -5.33
C VAL A 94 5.98 12.76 -4.38
N LEU A 95 5.68 12.84 -3.08
CA LEU A 95 6.59 13.41 -2.09
C LEU A 95 7.89 12.61 -1.99
N MET A 96 7.83 11.28 -2.06
CA MET A 96 9.01 10.44 -2.07
C MET A 96 9.84 10.64 -3.34
N THR A 97 9.20 10.79 -4.50
CA THR A 97 9.87 11.11 -5.77
C THR A 97 10.56 12.47 -5.71
N ILE A 98 9.89 13.50 -5.20
CA ILE A 98 10.47 14.84 -5.00
C ILE A 98 11.67 14.74 -4.04
N ASN A 99 11.54 13.98 -2.95
CA ASN A 99 12.62 13.80 -2.00
C ASN A 99 13.83 13.09 -2.64
N THR A 100 13.61 12.03 -3.43
CA THR A 100 14.69 11.34 -4.14
C THR A 100 15.37 12.23 -5.18
N ALA A 101 14.61 13.04 -5.90
CA ALA A 101 15.15 13.98 -6.86
C ALA A 101 15.95 15.12 -6.19
N SER A 102 15.48 15.59 -5.02
CA SER A 102 16.11 16.71 -4.30
C SER A 102 17.28 16.28 -3.44
N ASN A 103 17.25 15.05 -2.93
CA ASN A 103 18.24 14.47 -2.02
C ASN A 103 18.61 13.04 -2.45
N PRO A 104 19.23 12.86 -3.63
CA PRO A 104 19.59 11.53 -4.12
C PRO A 104 20.65 10.91 -3.20
N MET A 105 20.35 9.72 -2.68
CA MET A 105 21.29 8.99 -1.82
C MET A 105 22.45 8.37 -2.61
N GLU A 106 22.20 8.04 -3.89
CA GLU A 106 23.18 7.48 -4.84
C GLU A 106 22.90 8.03 -6.25
N PRO A 107 23.90 8.11 -7.15
CA PRO A 107 23.70 8.53 -8.53
C PRO A 107 22.64 7.65 -9.24
N HIS A 108 21.77 8.26 -10.05
CA HIS A 108 20.73 7.58 -10.83
C HIS A 108 19.64 6.83 -10.02
N ILE A 109 19.65 6.92 -8.69
CA ILE A 109 18.70 6.20 -7.82
C ILE A 109 17.23 6.49 -8.15
N GLY A 110 16.90 7.72 -8.57
CA GLY A 110 15.54 8.11 -8.97
C GLY A 110 14.99 7.31 -10.15
N THR A 111 15.86 6.91 -11.09
CA THR A 111 15.49 6.07 -12.25
C THR A 111 14.86 4.74 -11.82
N VAL A 112 15.27 4.23 -10.67
CA VAL A 112 14.74 2.98 -10.09
C VAL A 112 13.69 3.29 -9.02
N ALA A 113 14.04 4.11 -8.03
CA ALA A 113 13.21 4.36 -6.85
C ALA A 113 11.87 5.02 -7.19
N ASP A 114 11.82 5.95 -8.14
CA ASP A 114 10.58 6.67 -8.45
C ASP A 114 9.50 5.73 -9.03
N PRO A 115 9.80 4.87 -10.03
CA PRO A 115 8.89 3.80 -10.43
C PRO A 115 8.43 2.89 -9.27
N LEU A 116 9.33 2.57 -8.33
CA LEU A 116 8.96 1.74 -7.17
C LEU A 116 7.97 2.44 -6.25
N HIS A 117 8.13 3.73 -5.98
CA HIS A 117 7.19 4.51 -5.16
C HIS A 117 5.77 4.43 -5.71
N PHE A 118 5.61 4.60 -7.03
CA PHE A 118 4.31 4.51 -7.68
C PHE A 118 3.79 3.07 -7.72
N ALA A 119 4.65 2.08 -7.99
CA ALA A 119 4.24 0.67 -7.98
C ALA A 119 3.66 0.26 -6.62
N VAL A 120 4.35 0.60 -5.53
CA VAL A 120 3.88 0.33 -4.16
C VAL A 120 2.58 1.08 -3.88
N ALA A 121 2.47 2.36 -4.24
CA ALA A 121 1.26 3.14 -4.01
C ALA A 121 0.04 2.58 -4.75
N LEU A 122 0.20 2.19 -6.03
CA LEU A 122 -0.85 1.61 -6.85
C LEU A 122 -1.27 0.22 -6.35
N LEU A 123 -0.31 -0.64 -6.02
CA LEU A 123 -0.60 -1.95 -5.44
C LEU A 123 -1.32 -1.82 -4.09
N SER A 124 -0.88 -0.90 -3.24
CA SER A 124 -1.53 -0.63 -1.96
C SER A 124 -2.98 -0.16 -2.15
N LEU A 125 -3.20 0.76 -3.11
CA LEU A 125 -4.52 1.25 -3.47
C LEU A 125 -5.47 0.15 -3.98
N VAL A 126 -4.97 -0.83 -4.72
CA VAL A 126 -5.79 -1.92 -5.25
C VAL A 126 -6.00 -3.02 -4.21
N LEU A 127 -4.93 -3.48 -3.58
CA LEU A 127 -4.93 -4.68 -2.75
C LEU A 127 -5.60 -4.45 -1.40
N ILE A 128 -5.31 -3.33 -0.73
CA ILE A 128 -5.82 -3.10 0.62
C ILE A 128 -7.35 -2.97 0.64
N PRO A 129 -7.99 -2.12 -0.18
CA PRO A 129 -9.46 -2.06 -0.22
C PRO A 129 -10.08 -3.40 -0.62
N LYS A 130 -9.51 -4.07 -1.63
CA LYS A 130 -10.02 -5.35 -2.14
C LYS A 130 -9.99 -6.44 -1.06
N PHE A 131 -8.89 -6.59 -0.33
CA PHE A 131 -8.78 -7.57 0.75
C PHE A 131 -9.61 -7.17 1.98
N MET A 132 -9.76 -5.88 2.26
CA MET A 132 -10.67 -5.40 3.31
C MET A 132 -12.15 -5.56 2.98
N GLN A 133 -12.55 -5.64 1.70
CA GLN A 133 -13.93 -5.89 1.29
C GLN A 133 -14.26 -7.37 1.19
N ARG A 134 -13.39 -8.18 0.55
CA ARG A 134 -13.64 -9.62 0.28
C ARG A 134 -13.94 -10.42 1.55
N THR A 135 -13.23 -10.17 2.64
CA THR A 135 -13.43 -10.95 3.87
C THR A 135 -14.62 -10.45 4.70
N ALA A 136 -15.13 -9.23 4.45
CA ALA A 136 -16.35 -8.75 5.11
C ALA A 136 -17.59 -9.47 4.55
N ALA A 137 -17.56 -9.85 3.28
CA ALA A 137 -18.60 -10.64 2.65
C ALA A 137 -18.58 -12.13 3.02
N ALA A 138 -17.51 -12.62 3.67
CA ALA A 138 -17.33 -14.02 4.04
C ALA A 138 -17.69 -14.34 5.51
N GLU A 139 -18.01 -13.34 6.34
CA GLU A 139 -18.50 -13.58 7.70
C GLU A 139 -20.02 -13.84 7.67
N PRO A 140 -20.50 -15.00 8.15
CA PRO A 140 -21.95 -15.24 8.27
C PRO A 140 -22.58 -14.26 9.28
N PRO A 141 -23.85 -13.86 9.09
CA PRO A 141 -24.53 -12.98 10.03
C PRO A 141 -24.54 -13.62 11.41
N LYS A 142 -24.03 -12.90 12.41
CA LYS A 142 -24.19 -13.27 13.81
C LYS A 142 -25.64 -12.94 14.19
N GLY A 143 -26.47 -13.98 14.28
CA GLY A 143 -27.84 -13.90 14.80
C GLY A 143 -27.87 -13.64 16.30
#